data_AF-A0A1J5PSJ5-F1
#
_entry.id   AF-A0A1J5PSJ5-F1
#
_cell.length_a   1.000
_cell.length_b   1.000
_cell.length_c   1.000
_cell.angle_alpha   90.00
_cell.angle_beta   90.00
_cell.angle_gamma   90.00
#
_symmetry.space_group_name_H-M   'P 1'
#
loop_
_entity.id
_entity.type
_entity.pdbx_description
1 polymer ?
#
loop_
_entity_poly.entity_id
_entity_poly.type
_entity_poly.pdbx_seq_one_letter_code
_entity_poly.pdbx_strand_id
1 'polypeptide(L)' 'MGKALFYRQVETGIDAAYQLAAQTMTCNMLDDCALEGVQAFIEKREPSWRVASGA' A
#
# COMPACT_ATOMS: atom_id res chain seq x y z
N MET A 1 -2.08 4.15 5.09
CA MET A 1 -2.43 2.93 5.85
C MET A 1 -1.22 2.18 6.44
N GLY A 2 -0.03 2.19 5.80
CA GLY A 2 1.12 1.38 6.25
C GLY A 2 1.73 1.68 7.64
N LYS A 3 1.90 2.94 8.05
CA LYS A 3 2.49 3.26 9.37
C LYS A 3 1.62 2.81 10.55
N ALA A 4 0.30 2.97 10.45
CA ALA A 4 -0.62 2.50 11.48
C ALA A 4 -0.65 0.97 11.56
N LEU A 5 -0.55 0.29 10.41
CA LEU A 5 -0.41 -1.17 10.35
C LEU A 5 0.87 -1.63 11.06
N PHE A 6 2.02 -0.98 10.80
CA PHE A 6 3.30 -1.34 11.41
C PHE A 6 3.21 -1.37 12.94
N TYR A 7 2.63 -0.34 13.57
CA TYR A 7 2.47 -0.31 15.02
C TYR A 7 1.58 -1.44 15.54
N ARG A 8 0.52 -1.81 14.80
CA ARG A 8 -0.32 -2.96 15.17
C ARG A 8 0.42 -4.28 15.04
N GLN A 9 1.25 -4.43 14.00
CA GLN A 9 1.99 -5.67 13.76
C GLN A 9 3.02 -5.95 14.86
N VAL A 10 3.65 -4.91 15.40
CA VAL A 10 4.64 -5.02 16.50
C VAL A 10 4.04 -5.66 17.75
N GLU A 11 2.74 -5.49 17.99
CA GLU A 11 2.04 -6.04 19.15
C GLU A 11 1.42 -7.43 18.88
N THR A 12 1.59 -7.97 17.67
CA THR A 12 0.98 -9.25 17.26
C THR A 12 2.02 -10.32 16.96
N GLY A 13 1.67 -11.60 17.15
CA GLY A 13 2.51 -12.72 16.70
C GLY A 13 2.65 -12.75 15.17
N ILE A 14 3.74 -13.35 14.67
CA ILE A 14 4.14 -13.29 13.25
C ILE A 14 3.04 -13.76 12.29
N ASP A 15 2.32 -14.83 12.62
CA ASP A 15 1.23 -15.35 11.78
C ASP A 15 0.09 -14.34 11.63
N ALA A 16 -0.32 -13.71 12.74
CA ALA A 16 -1.36 -12.69 12.75
C ALA A 16 -0.88 -11.40 12.04
N ALA A 17 0.38 -11.02 12.22
CA ALA A 17 0.97 -9.88 11.54
C ALA A 17 0.96 -10.06 10.01
N TYR A 18 1.23 -11.26 9.51
CA TYR A 18 1.16 -11.59 8.08
C TYR A 18 -0.27 -11.49 7.53
N GLN A 19 -1.25 -12.04 8.24
CA GLN A 19 -2.66 -11.93 7.82
C GLN A 19 -3.12 -10.47 7.75
N LEU A 20 -2.75 -9.67 8.75
CA LEU A 20 -3.09 -8.25 8.80
C LEU A 20 -2.41 -7.46 7.66
N ALA A 21 -1.16 -7.77 7.34
CA ALA A 21 -0.47 -7.20 6.18
C ALA A 21 -1.17 -7.54 4.87
N ALA A 22 -1.49 -8.83 4.65
CA ALA A 22 -2.13 -9.28 3.42
C ALA A 22 -3.45 -8.54 3.17
N GLN A 23 -4.31 -8.46 4.18
CA GLN A 23 -5.58 -7.72 4.09
C GLN A 23 -5.36 -6.23 3.78
N THR A 24 -4.41 -5.59 4.49
CA THR A 24 -4.13 -4.16 4.30
C THR A 24 -3.58 -3.89 2.89
N MET A 25 -2.72 -4.77 2.37
CA MET A 25 -2.20 -4.65 1.01
C MET A 25 -3.32 -4.78 -0.03
N THR A 26 -4.25 -5.72 0.13
CA THR A 26 -5.42 -5.84 -0.76
C THR A 26 -6.26 -4.56 -0.76
N CYS A 27 -6.51 -3.97 0.41
CA CYS A 27 -7.23 -2.69 0.49
C CYS A 27 -6.45 -1.54 -0.16
N ASN A 28 -5.12 -1.51 0.03
CA ASN A 28 -4.28 -0.47 -0.57
C ASN A 28 -4.28 -0.52 -2.11
N MET A 29 -4.52 -1.68 -2.73
CA MET A 29 -4.60 -1.80 -4.20
C MET A 29 -5.84 -1.10 -4.80
N LEU A 30 -6.82 -0.72 -3.98
CA LEU A 30 -7.96 0.09 -4.42
C LEU A 30 -7.61 1.58 -4.52
N ASP A 31 -6.44 2.01 -4.05
CA ASP A 31 -5.98 3.38 -4.13
C ASP A 31 -5.43 3.69 -5.54
N ASP A 32 -5.87 4.81 -6.14
CA ASP A 32 -5.46 5.24 -7.48
C ASP A 32 -3.93 5.34 -7.61
N CYS A 33 -3.22 5.77 -6.56
CA CYS A 33 -1.76 5.83 -6.58
C CYS A 33 -1.16 4.42 -6.56
N ALA A 34 -1.73 3.47 -5.82
CA ALA A 34 -1.24 2.10 -5.84
C ALA A 34 -1.42 1.46 -7.22
N LEU A 35 -2.57 1.67 -7.85
CA LEU A 35 -2.85 1.19 -9.21
C LEU A 35 -1.87 1.77 -10.23
N GLU A 36 -1.64 3.09 -10.18
CA GLU A 36 -0.70 3.76 -11.08
C GLU A 36 0.72 3.22 -10.95
N GLY A 37 1.20 3.01 -9.72
CA GLY A 37 2.53 2.45 -9.47
C GLY A 37 2.69 1.04 -10.05
N VAL A 38 1.68 0.19 -9.87
CA VAL A 38 1.67 -1.18 -10.39
C VAL A 38 1.61 -1.19 -11.91
N GLN A 39 0.72 -0.38 -12.51
CA GLN A 39 0.59 -0.30 -13.96
C GLN A 39 1.88 0.22 -14.60
N ALA A 40 2.45 1.30 -14.06
CA ALA A 40 3.71 1.86 -14.56
C ALA A 40 4.87 0.85 -14.50
N PHE A 41 4.93 0.05 -13.43
CA PHE A 41 5.91 -1.02 -13.30
C PHE A 41 5.73 -2.11 -14.36
N ILE A 42 4.50 -2.57 -14.59
CA ILE A 42 4.18 -3.57 -15.62
C ILE A 42 4.54 -3.05 -17.02
N GLU A 43 4.22 -1.79 -17.29
CA GLU A 43 4.44 -1.13 -18.58
C GLU A 43 5.88 -0.62 -18.77
N LYS A 44 6.75 -0.74 -17.76
CA LYS A 44 8.14 -0.23 -17.76
C LYS A 44 8.24 1.26 -18.11
N ARG A 45 7.32 2.06 -17.59
CA ARG A 45 7.31 3.52 -17.73
C ARG A 45 7.49 4.18 -16.37
N GLU A 46 7.82 5.46 -16.37
CA GLU A 46 7.77 6.25 -15.15
C GLU A 46 6.30 6.41 -14.69
N PRO A 47 6.03 6.27 -13.39
CA PRO A 47 4.69 6.49 -12.83
C PRO A 47 4.34 7.97 -12.80
N SER A 48 3.13 8.29 -13.25
CA SER A 48 2.53 9.62 -13.18
C SER A 48 1.75 9.76 -11.87
N TRP A 49 2.49 9.98 -10.79
CA TRP A 49 1.87 10.21 -9.48
C TRP A 49 1.01 11.47 -9.55
N ARG A 50 -0.27 11.38 -9.16
CA ARG A 50 -1.04 12.59 -8.87
C ARG A 50 -0.39 13.28 -7.67
N VAL A 51 0.27 14.41 -7.90
CA VAL A 51 0.67 15.30 -6.81
C VAL A 51 -0.64 15.80 -6.22
N ALA A 52 -0.95 15.41 -4.98
CA ALA A 52 -2.04 16.04 -4.25
C ALA A 52 -1.78 17.54 -4.28
N SER A 53 -2.62 18.31 -4.99
CA SER A 53 -2.61 19.76 -4.89
C SER A 53 -2.78 20.08 -3.42
N GLY A 54 -1.75 20.70 -2.82
CA GLY A 54 -1.76 21.05 -1.42
C GLY A 54 -3.05 21.77 -1.04
N ALA A 55 -3.73 21.22 -0.04
CA ALA A 55 -4.73 21.91 0.76
C ALA A 55 -4.20 21.91 2.20
#